data_AF-A0A9E2XBK1-F1
#
_entry.id   AF-A0A9E2XBK1-F1
#
_cell.length_a   1.000
_cell.length_b   1.000
_cell.length_c   1.000
_cell.angle_alpha   90.00
_cell.angle_beta   90.00
_cell.angle_gamma   90.00
#
_symmetry.space_group_name_H-M   'P 1'
#
loop_
_entity.id
_entity.type
_entity.pdbx_description
1 polymer ?
#
loop_
_entity_poly.entity_id
_entity_poly.type
_entity_poly.pdbx_seq_one_letter_code
_entity_poly.pdbx_strand_id
1 'polypeptide(L)'
;AEVWRTMLMSVGSWALRGCGMWACEKIDGQMFIGSVGIFYPLDWPEPEIAYSLDRPYWGQGFATEATTAARNWLFEKFPLKRAASFIRPDNLASKRVVERLGAVCERTFELRGSTYEHWVHRRPGS
;
A
#
# COMPACT_ATOMS: atom_id res chain seq x y z
N ALA A 1 -10.12 3.01 -20.86
CA ALA A 1 -10.30 4.19 -19.99
C ALA A 1 -9.72 3.99 -18.60
N GLU A 2 -9.89 2.81 -17.99
CA GLU A 2 -9.42 2.52 -16.62
C GLU A 2 -7.89 2.55 -16.47
N VAL A 3 -7.14 1.89 -17.35
CA VAL A 3 -5.65 1.88 -17.32
C VAL A 3 -5.07 3.30 -17.39
N TRP A 4 -5.60 4.15 -18.26
CA TRP A 4 -5.18 5.55 -18.38
C TRP A 4 -5.38 6.33 -17.07
N ARG A 5 -6.53 6.15 -16.41
CA ARG A 5 -6.80 6.77 -15.11
C ARG A 5 -5.85 6.26 -14.03
N THR A 6 -5.61 4.96 -13.98
CA THR A 6 -4.66 4.36 -13.04
C THR A 6 -3.26 4.91 -13.25
N MET A 7 -2.78 5.00 -14.49
CA MET A 7 -1.47 5.58 -14.82
C MET A 7 -1.40 7.07 -14.44
N LEU A 8 -2.43 7.86 -14.77
CA LEU A 8 -2.49 9.28 -14.39
C LEU A 8 -2.52 9.47 -12.87
N MET A 9 -3.23 8.62 -12.13
CA MET A 9 -3.22 8.68 -10.67
C MET A 9 -1.84 8.34 -10.11
N SER A 10 -1.18 7.31 -10.63
CA SER A 10 0.16 6.92 -10.18
C SER A 10 1.20 8.01 -10.46
N VAL A 11 1.30 8.50 -11.70
CA VAL A 11 2.27 9.54 -12.10
C VAL A 11 1.92 10.90 -11.48
N GLY A 12 0.64 11.27 -11.48
CA GLY A 12 0.16 12.53 -10.93
C GLY A 12 0.35 12.64 -9.42
N SER A 13 0.23 11.53 -8.68
CA SER A 13 0.49 11.52 -7.23
C SER A 13 1.93 11.91 -6.92
N TRP A 14 2.89 11.37 -7.66
CA TRP A 14 4.30 11.74 -7.52
C TRP A 14 4.51 13.25 -7.74
N ALA A 15 3.97 13.80 -8.83
CA ALA A 15 4.14 15.21 -9.17
C ALA A 15 3.47 16.15 -8.16
N LEU A 16 2.28 15.80 -7.66
CA LEU A 16 1.45 16.71 -6.86
C LEU A 16 1.64 16.53 -5.35
N ARG A 17 2.02 15.34 -4.89
CA ARG A 17 2.08 14.97 -3.47
C ARG A 17 3.48 14.54 -3.01
N GLY A 18 4.39 14.31 -3.96
CA GLY A 18 5.73 13.80 -3.66
C GLY A 18 5.74 12.33 -3.22
N CYS A 19 4.64 11.60 -3.39
CA CYS A 19 4.51 10.17 -3.12
C CYS A 19 3.53 9.53 -4.12
N GLY A 20 3.68 8.23 -4.35
CA GLY A 20 2.82 7.48 -5.27
C GLY A 20 3.16 6.00 -5.30
N MET A 21 2.66 5.31 -6.31
CA MET A 21 2.97 3.90 -6.56
C MET A 21 4.30 3.77 -7.34
N TRP A 22 5.15 2.84 -6.94
CA TRP A 22 6.31 2.36 -7.66
C TRP A 22 5.99 1.04 -8.37
N ALA A 23 6.73 0.77 -9.45
CA ALA A 23 6.85 -0.58 -9.99
C ALA A 23 7.77 -1.42 -9.11
N CYS A 24 7.41 -2.69 -8.91
CA CYS A 24 8.26 -3.70 -8.30
C CYS A 24 8.91 -4.54 -9.41
N GLU A 25 10.23 -4.62 -9.41
CA GLU A 25 11.00 -5.44 -10.33
C GLU A 25 11.82 -6.47 -9.58
N LYS A 26 11.87 -7.69 -10.11
CA LYS A 26 12.70 -8.75 -9.54
C LYS A 26 14.15 -8.59 -10.01
N ILE A 27 15.08 -8.53 -9.07
CA ILE A 27 16.51 -8.28 -9.32
C ILE A 27 17.13 -9.32 -10.27
N ASP A 28 16.75 -10.59 -10.13
CA ASP A 28 17.37 -11.71 -10.86
C ASP A 28 16.92 -11.88 -12.32
N GLY A 29 15.96 -11.06 -12.79
CA GLY A 29 15.45 -11.18 -14.15
C GLY A 29 14.87 -9.90 -14.74
N GLN A 30 14.99 -8.75 -14.07
CA GLN A 30 14.39 -7.46 -14.47
C GLN A 30 12.93 -7.59 -14.89
N MET A 31 12.19 -8.49 -14.24
CA MET A 31 10.79 -8.75 -14.54
C MET A 31 9.92 -7.90 -13.63
N PHE A 32 8.96 -7.19 -14.22
CA PHE A 32 7.91 -6.53 -13.47
C PHE A 32 7.08 -7.59 -12.72
N ILE A 33 6.91 -7.39 -11.41
CA ILE A 33 6.17 -8.32 -10.55
C ILE A 33 4.94 -7.69 -9.89
N GLY A 34 4.68 -6.40 -10.15
CA GLY A 34 3.57 -5.66 -9.58
C GLY A 34 3.95 -4.24 -9.15
N SER A 35 3.23 -3.71 -8.18
CA SER A 35 3.43 -2.35 -7.66
C SER A 35 3.26 -2.29 -6.15
N VAL A 36 3.90 -1.28 -5.56
CA VAL A 36 3.77 -0.93 -4.14
C VAL A 36 3.88 0.57 -4.00
N GLY A 37 3.25 1.16 -2.99
CA GLY A 37 3.52 2.56 -2.65
C GLY A 37 2.38 3.21 -1.90
N ILE A 38 2.29 4.54 -2.06
CA ILE A 38 1.30 5.35 -1.38
C ILE A 38 0.15 5.65 -2.34
N PHE A 39 -0.99 5.06 -2.05
CA PHE A 39 -2.23 5.29 -2.75
C PHE A 39 -3.07 6.30 -1.96
N TYR A 40 -3.50 7.39 -2.61
CA TYR A 40 -4.30 8.40 -1.93
C TYR A 40 -5.39 9.02 -2.83
N PRO A 41 -6.47 8.27 -3.09
CA PRO A 41 -7.69 8.82 -3.68
C PRO A 41 -8.23 10.01 -2.89
N LEU A 42 -8.92 10.93 -3.58
CA LEU A 42 -9.49 12.13 -2.95
C LEU A 42 -10.53 11.82 -1.87
N ASP A 43 -11.24 10.71 -1.99
CA ASP A 43 -12.28 10.24 -1.09
C ASP A 43 -11.78 9.27 -0.02
N TRP A 44 -10.48 8.94 -0.02
CA TRP A 44 -9.89 8.12 1.04
C TRP A 44 -9.65 8.96 2.30
N PRO A 45 -9.91 8.41 3.50
CA PRO A 45 -9.82 9.19 4.72
C PRO A 45 -8.38 9.58 5.09
N GLU A 46 -7.39 8.78 4.69
CA GLU A 46 -5.96 9.04 4.90
C GLU A 46 -5.11 8.32 3.84
N PRO A 47 -3.82 8.68 3.67
CA PRO A 47 -2.92 7.99 2.75
C PRO A 47 -2.79 6.50 3.05
N GLU A 48 -2.87 5.69 2.00
CA GLU A 48 -2.83 4.23 2.09
C GLU A 48 -1.47 3.69 1.62
N ILE A 49 -0.86 2.81 2.39
CA ILE A 49 0.21 1.93 1.93
C ILE A 49 -0.46 0.74 1.25
N ALA A 50 -0.33 0.67 -0.07
CA ALA A 50 -0.95 -0.33 -0.92
C ALA A 50 0.09 -1.11 -1.73
N TYR A 51 -0.24 -2.36 -2.07
CA TYR A 51 0.52 -3.16 -3.02
C TYR A 51 -0.42 -4.03 -3.86
N SER A 52 0.06 -4.40 -5.04
CA SER A 52 -0.56 -5.40 -5.90
C SER A 52 0.54 -6.15 -6.63
N LEU A 53 0.72 -7.42 -6.32
CA LEU A 53 1.70 -8.30 -6.98
C LEU A 53 1.01 -9.31 -7.88
N ASP A 54 1.67 -9.72 -8.95
CA ASP A 54 1.14 -10.76 -9.82
C ASP A 54 1.11 -12.12 -9.09
N ARG A 55 0.09 -12.92 -9.37
CA ARG A 55 -0.18 -14.21 -8.70
C ARG A 55 1.03 -15.15 -8.61
N PRO A 56 1.89 -15.28 -9.65
CA PRO A 56 3.07 -16.14 -9.57
C PRO A 56 4.04 -15.78 -8.43
N TYR A 57 4.01 -14.55 -7.92
CA TYR A 57 4.91 -14.04 -6.90
C TYR A 57 4.32 -14.03 -5.49
N TRP A 58 3.10 -14.57 -5.32
CA TRP A 58 2.47 -14.67 -4.01
C TRP A 58 3.13 -15.74 -3.14
N GLY A 59 3.06 -15.56 -1.81
CA GLY A 59 3.59 -16.54 -0.84
C GLY A 59 5.12 -16.57 -0.71
N GLN A 60 5.85 -15.76 -1.48
CA GLN A 60 7.33 -15.75 -1.51
C GLN A 60 7.97 -14.63 -0.66
N GLY A 61 7.17 -13.86 0.08
CA GLY A 61 7.65 -12.78 0.95
C GLY A 61 7.75 -11.40 0.30
N PHE A 62 7.69 -11.30 -1.03
CA PHE A 62 7.82 -10.04 -1.77
C PHE A 62 6.82 -8.95 -1.31
N ALA A 63 5.57 -9.30 -0.99
CA ALA A 63 4.59 -8.33 -0.50
C ALA A 63 5.03 -7.70 0.83
N THR A 64 5.54 -8.52 1.76
CA THR A 64 6.05 -8.05 3.06
C THR A 64 7.26 -7.14 2.87
N GLU A 65 8.20 -7.55 2.01
CA GLU A 65 9.41 -6.79 1.69
C GLU A 65 9.07 -5.41 1.08
N ALA A 66 8.29 -5.42 -0.01
CA ALA A 66 7.88 -4.22 -0.72
C ALA A 66 7.09 -3.26 0.18
N THR A 67 6.12 -3.77 0.95
CA THR A 67 5.31 -2.96 1.86
C THR A 67 6.14 -2.37 2.99
N THR A 68 7.13 -3.12 3.50
CA THR A 68 8.06 -2.63 4.53
C THR A 68 8.90 -1.47 3.99
N ALA A 69 9.44 -1.61 2.77
CA ALA A 69 10.21 -0.57 2.12
C ALA A 69 9.37 0.71 1.91
N ALA A 70 8.15 0.58 1.37
CA ALA A 70 7.26 1.72 1.16
C ALA A 70 6.87 2.42 2.48
N ARG A 71 6.57 1.65 3.54
CA ARG A 71 6.25 2.19 4.87
C ARG A 71 7.43 2.96 5.46
N ASN A 72 8.62 2.37 5.43
CA ASN A 72 9.81 2.99 6.00
C ASN A 72 10.16 4.28 5.26
N TRP A 73 10.14 4.24 3.92
CA TRP A 73 10.34 5.44 3.10
C TRP A 73 9.30 6.53 3.41
N LEU A 74 8.02 6.17 3.59
CA LEU A 74 6.97 7.13 3.92
C LEU A 74 7.26 7.85 5.25
N PHE A 75 7.62 7.11 6.29
CA PHE A 75 7.92 7.71 7.59
C PHE A 75 9.25 8.46 7.61
N GLU A 76 10.21 8.08 6.78
CA GLU A 76 11.45 8.85 6.60
C GLU A 76 11.17 10.18 5.90
N LYS A 77 10.36 10.15 4.83
CA LYS A 77 10.14 11.28 3.95
C LYS A 77 9.13 12.30 4.51
N PHE A 78 8.11 11.84 5.22
CA PHE A 78 7.02 12.68 5.70
C PHE A 78 6.94 12.69 7.23
N PRO A 79 6.59 13.82 7.86
CA PRO A 79 6.42 13.94 9.31
C PRO A 79 5.11 13.31 9.81
N LEU A 80 4.75 12.14 9.28
CA LEU A 80 3.57 11.39 9.68
C LEU A 80 3.86 10.56 10.94
N LYS A 81 2.86 10.48 11.82
CA LYS A 81 2.88 9.59 12.99
C LYS A 81 2.28 8.21 12.70
N ARG A 82 1.42 8.14 11.68
CA ARG A 82 0.73 6.91 11.26
C ARG A 82 0.45 6.90 9.77
N ALA A 83 0.16 5.72 9.24
CA ALA A 83 -0.34 5.49 7.89
C ALA A 83 -1.33 4.32 7.89
N ALA A 84 -2.17 4.22 6.86
CA ALA A 84 -3.21 3.20 6.79
C ALA A 84 -2.96 2.14 5.70
N SER A 85 -3.60 0.98 5.85
CA SER A 85 -3.92 0.05 4.77
C SER A 85 -5.41 -0.26 4.84
N PHE A 86 -6.15 -0.16 3.73
CA PHE A 86 -7.58 -0.43 3.69
C PHE A 86 -7.81 -1.81 3.10
N ILE A 87 -8.11 -2.79 3.94
CA ILE A 87 -8.11 -4.20 3.57
C ILE A 87 -9.52 -4.74 3.66
N ARG A 88 -10.01 -5.38 2.59
CA ARG A 88 -11.31 -6.06 2.65
C ARG A 88 -11.28 -7.19 3.70
N PRO A 89 -12.37 -7.42 4.45
CA PRO A 89 -12.41 -8.44 5.50
C PRO A 89 -12.05 -9.86 5.05
N ASP A 90 -12.28 -10.21 3.78
CA ASP A 90 -11.99 -11.50 3.17
C ASP A 90 -10.53 -11.67 2.72
N ASN A 91 -9.74 -10.59 2.67
CA ASN A 91 -8.36 -10.62 2.17
C ASN A 91 -7.35 -11.02 3.26
N LEU A 92 -7.40 -12.28 3.69
CA LEU A 92 -6.54 -12.82 4.74
C LEU A 92 -5.04 -12.72 4.40
N ALA A 93 -4.67 -12.77 3.12
CA ALA A 93 -3.28 -12.65 2.70
C ALA A 93 -2.69 -11.28 3.03
N SER A 94 -3.45 -10.21 2.77
CA SER A 94 -2.98 -8.84 3.05
C SER A 94 -2.99 -8.51 4.53
N LYS A 95 -3.97 -9.05 5.30
CA LYS A 95 -3.97 -8.94 6.76
C LYS A 95 -2.68 -9.50 7.36
N ARG A 96 -2.28 -10.72 6.95
CA ARG A 96 -1.01 -11.33 7.39
C ARG A 96 0.22 -10.49 7.06
N VAL A 97 0.21 -9.76 5.95
CA VAL A 97 1.32 -8.84 5.60
C VAL A 97 1.36 -7.68 6.58
N VAL A 98 0.26 -6.94 6.75
CA VAL A 98 0.25 -5.76 7.62
C VAL A 98 0.42 -6.11 9.10
N GLU A 99 -0.08 -7.26 9.55
CA GLU A 99 0.15 -7.81 10.89
C GLU A 99 1.65 -8.06 11.15
N ARG A 100 2.39 -8.64 10.20
CA ARG A 100 3.84 -8.83 10.32
C ARG A 100 4.60 -7.50 10.42
N LEU A 101 4.05 -6.44 9.84
CA LEU A 101 4.60 -5.09 9.94
C LEU A 101 4.21 -4.40 11.27
N GLY A 102 3.40 -5.04 12.12
CA GLY A 102 2.93 -4.51 13.39
C GLY A 102 1.73 -3.57 13.27
N ALA A 103 1.03 -3.58 12.13
CA ALA A 103 -0.19 -2.80 11.98
C ALA A 103 -1.33 -3.38 12.83
N VAL A 104 -2.21 -2.51 13.29
CA VAL A 104 -3.37 -2.89 14.12
C VAL A 104 -4.66 -2.46 13.43
N CYS A 105 -5.65 -3.35 13.37
CA CYS A 105 -6.99 -3.01 12.91
C CYS A 105 -7.68 -2.12 13.96
N GLU A 106 -8.02 -0.87 13.59
CA GLU A 106 -8.68 0.07 14.51
C GLU A 106 -10.20 0.07 14.35
N ARG A 107 -10.71 -0.14 13.14
CA ARG A 107 -12.15 -0.10 12.82
C ARG A 107 -12.47 -0.74 11.48
N THR A 108 -13.75 -1.01 11.25
CA THR A 108 -14.31 -1.42 9.96
C THR A 108 -15.30 -0.37 9.48
N PHE A 109 -15.30 -0.05 8.19
CA PHE A 109 -16.20 0.95 7.61
C PHE A 109 -16.53 0.67 6.14
N GLU A 110 -17.59 1.31 5.65
CA GLU A 110 -18.00 1.24 4.24
C GLU A 110 -17.32 2.34 3.42
N LEU A 111 -16.78 1.97 2.26
CA LEU A 111 -16.18 2.89 1.30
C LEU A 111 -16.49 2.42 -0.11
N ARG A 112 -17.08 3.31 -0.93
CA ARG A 112 -17.53 2.99 -2.29
C ARG A 112 -18.40 1.74 -2.39
N GLY A 113 -19.26 1.50 -1.39
CA GLY A 113 -20.17 0.36 -1.35
C GLY A 113 -19.48 -0.99 -1.08
N SER A 114 -18.27 -0.97 -0.51
CA SER A 114 -17.57 -2.15 -0.03
C SER A 114 -17.06 -1.94 1.39
N THR A 115 -17.06 -3.01 2.17
CA THR A 115 -16.54 -3.02 3.53
C THR A 115 -15.01 -3.09 3.52
N TYR A 116 -14.36 -2.22 4.30
CA TYR A 116 -12.92 -2.22 4.53
C TYR A 116 -12.60 -2.19 6.03
N GLU A 117 -11.56 -2.90 6.40
CA GLU A 117 -10.88 -2.77 7.68
C GLU A 117 -9.78 -1.73 7.56
N HIS A 118 -9.71 -0.84 8.56
CA HIS A 118 -8.71 0.20 8.68
C HIS A 118 -7.53 -0.30 9.53
N TRP A 119 -6.45 -0.70 8.85
CA TRP A 119 -5.23 -1.19 9.47
C TRP A 119 -4.22 -0.06 9.60
N VAL A 120 -3.76 0.23 10.81
CA VAL A 120 -2.90 1.38 11.11
C VAL A 120 -1.47 0.95 11.40
N HIS A 121 -0.54 1.47 10.61
CA HIS A 121 0.91 1.39 10.83
C HIS A 121 1.35 2.60 11.66
N ARG A 122 2.00 2.38 12.79
CA ARG A 122 2.62 3.46 13.57
C ARG A 122 4.06 3.68 13.13
N ARG A 123 4.54 4.91 13.25
CA ARG A 123 5.95 5.25 12.99
C ARG A 123 6.85 4.38 13.90
N PRO A 124 7.86 3.69 13.36
CA PRO A 124 8.80 2.94 14.19
C PRO A 124 9.50 3.86 15.19
N GLY A 125 9.52 3.47 16.46
CA GLY A 125 10.17 4.24 17.54
C GLY A 125 9.38 5.44 18.07
N SER A 126 8.12 5.62 17.68
CA SER A 126 7.19 6.60 18.29
C SER A 126 6.51 6.10 19.54
#